data_AF-A0A5N5P6K0-F1
#
_entry.id   AF-A0A5N5P6K0-F1
#
_cell.length_a   1.000
_cell.length_b   1.000
_cell.length_c   1.000
_cell.angle_alpha   90.00
_cell.angle_beta   90.00
_cell.angle_gamma   90.00
#
_symmetry.space_group_name_H-M   'P 1'
#
loop_
_entity.id
_entity.type
_entity.pdbx_description
1 polymer ?
#
loop_
_entity_poly.entity_id
_entity_poly.type
_entity_poly.pdbx_seq_one_letter_code
_entity_poly.pdbx_strand_id
1 'polypeptide(L)'
;MRLFELSTTEATAIRDSLEKYKLKQWGFVIFRCTYKSQEKWNRFIGLIKEHASDYFEWRRMENVHDRMAWTIIEDAAALEGASLATTAQKFAEWADGPEGRQDREGSVFDDADVLPVYGPRYTIFLHADERSLESVMDDAKAREDGGYFCTVVRAGMALAAERERERQEEGDEQAEELEDEEEELLDVRKRVKIDKLVLLYAFVLDTNTWYNIYVEDGVAEI
;
A
#
# COMPACT_ATOMS: atom_id res chain seq x y z
N MET A 1 4.34 -26.62 18.77
CA MET A 1 4.82 -25.34 19.31
C MET A 1 6.09 -24.95 18.58
N ARG A 2 5.95 -24.30 17.41
CA ARG A 2 7.08 -23.70 16.70
C ARG A 2 7.17 -22.25 17.17
N LEU A 3 8.19 -21.97 17.97
CA LEU A 3 8.68 -20.62 18.20
C LEU A 3 9.21 -20.12 16.87
N PHE A 4 8.43 -19.28 16.18
CA PHE A 4 8.94 -18.53 15.03
C PHE A 4 10.10 -17.67 15.55
N GLU A 5 11.27 -17.84 14.96
CA GLU A 5 12.35 -16.86 15.06
C GLU A 5 11.76 -15.53 14.58
N LEU A 6 11.49 -14.65 15.55
CA LEU A 6 11.06 -13.28 15.35
C LEU A 6 12.14 -12.59 14.53
N SER A 7 11.94 -12.53 13.23
CA SER A 7 12.90 -11.98 12.32
C SER A 7 13.05 -10.48 12.62
N THR A 8 14.21 -10.14 13.19
CA THR A 8 14.68 -8.77 13.33
C THR A 8 14.95 -8.13 11.96
N THR A 9 14.80 -8.89 10.87
CA THR A 9 15.16 -8.51 9.49
C THR A 9 14.26 -7.44 8.90
N GLU A 10 12.93 -7.48 9.09
CA GLU A 10 12.04 -6.52 8.40
C GLU A 10 12.14 -5.14 9.03
N ALA A 11 12.05 -5.07 10.37
CA ALA A 11 12.22 -3.80 11.08
C ALA A 11 13.64 -3.25 10.89
N THR A 12 14.65 -4.12 10.78
CA THR A 12 16.02 -3.73 10.39
C THR A 12 16.06 -3.20 8.96
N ALA A 13 15.45 -3.88 7.98
CA ALA A 13 15.43 -3.43 6.59
C ALA A 13 14.75 -2.08 6.44
N ILE A 14 13.64 -1.85 7.16
CA ILE A 14 12.95 -0.57 7.22
C ILE A 14 13.87 0.50 7.82
N ARG A 15 14.50 0.22 8.97
CA ARG A 15 15.45 1.14 9.61
C ARG A 15 16.61 1.49 8.67
N ASP A 16 17.24 0.49 8.08
CA ASP A 16 18.39 0.64 7.20
C ASP A 16 18.00 1.43 5.94
N SER A 17 16.78 1.24 5.42
CA SER A 17 16.22 2.06 4.33
C SER A 17 16.03 3.51 4.76
N LEU A 18 15.40 3.76 5.91
CA LEU A 18 15.21 5.11 6.47
C LEU A 18 16.55 5.84 6.64
N GLU A 19 17.58 5.15 7.12
CA GLU A 19 18.93 5.71 7.33
C GLU A 19 19.66 5.95 6.00
N LYS A 20 19.68 4.93 5.12
CA LYS A 20 20.34 4.99 3.81
C LYS A 20 19.80 6.14 2.95
N TYR A 21 18.48 6.31 2.94
CA TYR A 21 17.80 7.29 2.10
C TYR A 21 17.46 8.59 2.84
N LYS A 22 17.79 8.68 4.14
CA LYS A 22 17.49 9.84 5.01
C LYS A 22 16.00 10.23 5.01
N LEU A 23 15.11 9.24 4.86
CA LEU A 23 13.67 9.45 4.85
C LEU A 23 13.16 9.72 6.26
N LYS A 24 12.39 10.78 6.52
CA LYS A 24 11.93 11.08 7.89
C LYS A 24 10.97 10.02 8.44
N GLN A 25 10.10 9.51 7.58
CA GLN A 25 9.02 8.59 7.93
C GLN A 25 8.88 7.47 6.90
N TRP A 26 8.17 6.43 7.30
CA TRP A 26 7.76 5.30 6.45
C TRP A 26 6.30 4.94 6.76
N GLY A 27 5.74 3.96 6.06
CA GLY A 27 4.34 3.58 6.19
C GLY A 27 3.56 4.00 4.95
N PHE A 28 2.24 3.92 5.03
CA PHE A 28 1.39 4.01 3.85
C PHE A 28 0.54 5.28 3.81
N VAL A 29 0.24 5.71 2.59
CA VAL A 29 -0.88 6.60 2.30
C VAL A 29 -2.13 5.75 2.10
N ILE A 30 -3.24 6.14 2.72
CA ILE A 30 -4.52 5.44 2.69
C ILE A 30 -5.57 6.36 2.07
N PHE A 31 -6.18 5.91 0.98
CA PHE A 31 -7.35 6.57 0.38
C PHE A 31 -8.62 5.91 0.89
N ARG A 32 -9.48 6.69 1.55
CA ARG A 32 -10.83 6.25 1.90
C ARG A 32 -11.73 6.34 0.68
N CYS A 33 -12.15 5.20 0.14
CA CYS A 33 -12.92 5.13 -1.11
C CYS A 33 -14.39 4.74 -0.88
N THR A 34 -14.81 4.62 0.39
CA THR A 34 -16.20 4.42 0.79
C THR A 34 -16.51 5.20 2.07
N TYR A 35 -17.66 5.85 2.08
CA TYR A 35 -18.17 6.67 3.16
C TYR A 35 -19.50 6.13 3.71
N LYS A 36 -19.90 4.93 3.29
CA LYS A 36 -21.20 4.31 3.63
C LYS A 36 -21.34 3.98 5.11
N SER A 37 -20.24 3.70 5.82
CA SER A 37 -20.24 3.44 7.25
C SER A 37 -19.01 3.98 7.95
N GLN A 38 -19.22 4.91 8.89
CA GLN A 38 -18.16 5.42 9.76
C GLN A 38 -17.69 4.36 10.77
N GLU A 39 -18.58 3.47 11.20
CA GLU A 39 -18.25 2.39 12.13
C GLU A 39 -17.25 1.41 11.51
N LYS A 40 -17.53 0.92 10.30
CA LYS A 40 -16.62 0.02 9.57
C LYS A 40 -15.28 0.69 9.31
N TRP A 41 -15.29 1.96 8.93
CA TRP A 41 -14.08 2.75 8.73
C TRP A 41 -13.23 2.86 10.01
N ASN A 42 -13.85 3.21 11.14
CA ASN A 42 -13.15 3.32 12.42
C ASN A 42 -12.54 1.98 12.83
N ARG A 43 -13.27 0.86 12.65
CA ARG A 43 -12.76 -0.48 12.93
C ARG A 43 -11.59 -0.83 12.02
N PHE A 44 -11.70 -0.56 10.73
CA PHE A 44 -10.65 -0.82 9.73
C PHE A 44 -9.35 -0.08 10.08
N ILE A 45 -9.41 1.23 10.33
CA ILE A 45 -8.24 2.02 10.74
C ILE A 45 -7.71 1.60 12.12
N GLY A 46 -8.61 1.27 13.05
CA GLY A 46 -8.26 0.78 14.38
C GLY A 46 -7.39 -0.48 14.29
N LEU A 47 -7.86 -1.50 13.56
CA LEU A 47 -7.14 -2.76 13.41
C LEU A 47 -5.80 -2.60 12.69
N ILE A 48 -5.72 -1.78 11.63
CA ILE A 48 -4.44 -1.52 10.95
C ILE A 48 -3.40 -0.94 11.91
N LYS A 49 -3.81 0.04 12.73
CA LYS A 49 -2.91 0.68 13.70
C LYS A 49 -2.56 -0.25 14.86
N GLU A 50 -3.53 -1.03 15.35
CA GLU A 50 -3.32 -2.02 16.41
C GLU A 50 -2.31 -3.10 15.99
N HIS A 51 -2.53 -3.74 14.84
CA HIS A 51 -1.62 -4.78 14.33
C HIS A 51 -0.20 -4.24 14.07
N ALA A 52 -0.09 -3.00 13.59
CA ALA A 52 1.20 -2.36 13.45
C ALA A 52 1.88 -2.11 14.80
N SER A 53 1.16 -1.60 15.81
CA SER A 53 1.69 -1.39 17.16
C SER A 53 2.17 -2.70 17.77
N ASP A 54 1.33 -3.74 17.72
CA ASP A 54 1.65 -5.08 18.19
C ASP A 54 2.95 -5.57 17.55
N TYR A 55 3.09 -5.46 16.23
CA TYR A 55 4.27 -5.90 15.51
C TYR A 55 5.58 -5.37 16.12
N PHE A 56 5.61 -4.09 16.51
CA PHE A 56 6.80 -3.43 17.05
C PHE A 56 6.98 -3.60 18.56
N GLU A 57 5.90 -3.60 19.34
CA GLU A 57 5.95 -3.81 20.80
C GLU A 57 6.59 -5.16 21.16
N TRP A 58 6.20 -6.22 20.45
CA TRP A 58 6.76 -7.56 20.64
C TRP A 58 8.25 -7.65 20.31
N ARG A 59 8.79 -6.71 19.51
CA ARG A 59 10.15 -6.74 18.97
C ARG A 59 11.10 -5.70 19.57
N ARG A 60 10.61 -4.80 20.44
CA ARG A 60 11.40 -3.69 21.03
C ARG A 60 12.10 -2.84 19.97
N MET A 61 11.34 -2.47 18.94
CA MET A 61 11.80 -1.70 17.78
C MET A 61 11.02 -0.37 17.71
N GLU A 62 10.86 0.29 18.86
CA GLU A 62 10.07 1.51 19.03
C GLU A 62 10.60 2.65 18.16
N ASN A 63 11.93 2.74 17.99
CA ASN A 63 12.56 3.75 17.15
C ASN A 63 12.17 3.67 15.66
N VAL A 64 11.79 2.47 15.18
CA VAL A 64 11.26 2.29 13.82
C VAL A 64 9.77 2.62 13.81
N HIS A 65 9.01 2.15 14.81
CA HIS A 65 7.59 2.45 14.95
C HIS A 65 7.30 3.96 15.06
N ASP A 66 8.11 4.71 15.81
CA ASP A 66 7.98 6.16 16.00
C ASP A 66 8.04 6.96 14.69
N ARG A 67 8.61 6.36 13.64
CA ARG A 67 8.71 6.95 12.30
C ARG A 67 7.66 6.41 11.33
N MET A 68 6.78 5.52 11.78
CA MET A 68 5.66 5.05 10.98
C MET A 68 4.59 6.15 10.91
N ALA A 69 4.10 6.40 9.71
CA ALA A 69 3.05 7.36 9.43
C ALA A 69 1.95 6.74 8.58
N TRP A 70 0.72 6.87 9.10
CA TRP A 70 -0.52 6.58 8.38
C TRP A 70 -1.09 7.87 7.84
N THR A 71 -0.78 8.20 6.58
CA THR A 71 -1.31 9.40 5.92
C THR A 71 -2.68 9.06 5.34
N ILE A 72 -3.75 9.57 5.95
CA ILE A 72 -5.12 9.28 5.51
C ILE A 72 -5.60 10.44 4.64
N ILE A 73 -6.01 10.13 3.41
CA ILE A 73 -6.60 11.10 2.47
C ILE A 73 -8.10 10.81 2.39
N GLU A 74 -8.90 11.81 2.75
CA GLU A 74 -10.36 11.77 2.70
C GLU A 74 -10.90 12.95 1.88
N ASP A 75 -11.75 12.64 0.90
CA ASP A 75 -12.45 13.60 0.05
C ASP A 75 -13.67 12.89 -0.54
N ALA A 76 -14.78 12.82 0.21
CA ALA A 76 -15.95 12.04 -0.18
C ALA A 76 -16.53 12.43 -1.55
N ALA A 77 -16.38 13.69 -1.96
CA ALA A 77 -16.85 14.17 -3.25
C ALA A 77 -16.06 13.58 -4.42
N ALA A 78 -14.77 13.32 -4.23
CA ALA A 78 -13.89 12.80 -5.28
C ALA A 78 -13.51 11.32 -5.11
N LEU A 79 -13.72 10.73 -3.93
CA LEU A 79 -13.23 9.39 -3.59
C LEU A 79 -14.30 8.33 -3.39
N GLU A 80 -15.58 8.68 -3.17
CA GLU A 80 -16.64 7.67 -3.05
C GLU A 80 -16.73 6.83 -4.34
N GLY A 81 -16.38 5.54 -4.24
CA GLY A 81 -16.36 4.62 -5.37
C GLY A 81 -15.29 4.92 -6.42
N ALA A 82 -14.24 5.69 -6.10
CA ALA A 82 -13.17 6.02 -7.03
C ALA A 82 -12.46 4.77 -7.57
N SER A 83 -12.02 4.83 -8.83
CA SER A 83 -11.24 3.76 -9.44
C SER A 83 -9.80 3.75 -8.91
N LEU A 84 -9.07 2.65 -9.18
CA LEU A 84 -7.65 2.57 -8.85
C LEU A 84 -6.85 3.68 -9.55
N ALA A 85 -7.15 3.95 -10.83
CA ALA A 85 -6.52 5.00 -11.62
C ALA A 85 -6.77 6.39 -11.00
N THR A 86 -8.00 6.70 -10.58
CA THR A 86 -8.31 7.97 -9.89
C THR A 86 -7.51 8.11 -8.59
N THR A 87 -7.45 7.07 -7.76
CA THR A 87 -6.66 7.12 -6.53
C THR A 87 -5.15 7.17 -6.78
N ALA A 88 -4.66 6.51 -7.82
CA ALA A 88 -3.25 6.56 -8.22
C ALA A 88 -2.84 7.95 -8.71
N GLN A 89 -3.73 8.63 -9.45
CA GLN A 89 -3.52 10.01 -9.89
C GLN A 89 -3.45 10.96 -8.69
N LYS A 90 -4.40 10.86 -7.74
CA LYS A 90 -4.35 11.65 -6.50
C LYS A 90 -3.14 11.32 -5.63
N PHE A 91 -2.67 10.07 -5.64
CA PHE A 91 -1.46 9.68 -4.94
C PHE A 91 -0.21 10.31 -5.55
N ALA A 92 -0.10 10.33 -6.88
CA ALA A 92 0.97 11.04 -7.59
C ALA A 92 0.94 12.54 -7.27
N GLU A 93 -0.25 13.16 -7.28
CA GLU A 93 -0.44 14.57 -6.88
C GLU A 93 -0.04 14.83 -5.43
N TRP A 94 -0.32 13.90 -4.51
CA TRP A 94 0.14 14.00 -3.12
C TRP A 94 1.67 13.91 -3.03
N ALA A 95 2.29 12.93 -3.71
CA ALA A 95 3.73 12.68 -3.68
C ALA A 95 4.54 13.86 -4.27
N ASP A 96 4.02 14.48 -5.34
CA ASP A 96 4.60 15.67 -5.98
C ASP A 96 4.10 16.99 -5.37
N GLY A 97 3.08 16.92 -4.52
CA GLY A 97 2.48 18.06 -3.85
C GLY A 97 3.31 18.59 -2.68
N PRO A 98 2.87 19.69 -2.04
CA PRO A 98 3.56 20.27 -0.89
C PRO A 98 3.77 19.27 0.26
N GLU A 99 2.78 18.44 0.56
CA GLU A 99 2.83 17.46 1.65
C GLU A 99 3.84 16.34 1.36
N GLY A 100 3.78 15.70 0.20
CA GLY A 100 4.75 14.67 -0.20
C GLY A 100 6.18 15.21 -0.34
N ARG A 101 6.35 16.47 -0.79
CA ARG A 101 7.66 17.14 -0.78
C ARG A 101 8.18 17.40 0.63
N GLN A 102 7.33 17.89 1.54
CA GLN A 102 7.72 18.11 2.94
C GLN A 102 8.10 16.79 3.64
N ASP A 103 7.40 15.71 3.30
CA ASP A 103 7.63 14.36 3.78
C ASP A 103 9.06 13.87 3.47
N ARG A 104 9.54 14.15 2.24
CA ARG A 104 10.89 13.79 1.78
C ARG A 104 11.96 14.87 1.95
N GLU A 105 11.65 16.01 2.55
CA GLU A 105 12.61 17.10 2.75
C GLU A 105 13.83 16.61 3.54
N GLY A 106 15.03 16.90 3.05
CA GLY A 106 16.31 16.45 3.61
C GLY A 106 16.69 14.99 3.28
N SER A 107 15.83 14.27 2.56
CA SER A 107 16.14 12.94 2.05
C SER A 107 17.10 13.01 0.85
N VAL A 108 17.58 11.85 0.39
CA VAL A 108 18.33 11.79 -0.87
C VAL A 108 17.46 12.02 -2.13
N PHE A 109 16.13 12.11 -1.95
CA PHE A 109 15.13 12.35 -3.01
C PHE A 109 14.50 13.76 -2.92
N ASP A 110 15.11 14.64 -2.13
CA ASP A 110 14.69 16.04 -1.94
C ASP A 110 14.96 16.90 -3.19
N ASP A 111 15.80 16.42 -4.11
CA ASP A 111 16.02 17.07 -5.40
C ASP A 111 14.84 16.78 -6.35
N ALA A 112 14.30 17.83 -6.96
CA ALA A 112 13.14 17.77 -7.84
C ALA A 112 13.38 16.92 -9.11
N ASP A 113 14.65 16.75 -9.49
CA ASP A 113 15.04 15.97 -10.68
C ASP A 113 15.14 14.45 -10.42
N VAL A 114 15.01 14.01 -9.16
CA VAL A 114 14.99 12.58 -8.82
C VAL A 114 13.55 12.13 -8.62
N LEU A 115 13.03 11.36 -9.58
CA LEU A 115 11.72 10.72 -9.44
C LEU A 115 11.71 9.88 -8.13
N PRO A 116 10.63 9.93 -7.34
CA PRO A 116 10.52 9.22 -6.05
C PRO A 116 10.32 7.70 -6.24
N VAL A 117 11.17 7.06 -7.03
CA VAL A 117 11.08 5.65 -7.45
C VAL A 117 11.45 4.68 -6.32
N TYR A 118 12.01 5.15 -5.20
CA TYR A 118 12.84 4.31 -4.34
C TYR A 118 12.29 4.03 -2.93
N GLY A 119 11.00 4.23 -2.68
CA GLY A 119 10.40 3.88 -1.39
C GLY A 119 8.94 3.46 -1.49
N PRO A 120 8.50 2.38 -0.80
CA PRO A 120 7.10 1.93 -0.84
C PRO A 120 6.10 3.04 -0.53
N ARG A 121 6.44 3.93 0.42
CA ARG A 121 5.61 5.09 0.79
C ARG A 121 5.25 6.02 -0.38
N TYR A 122 6.07 6.08 -1.42
CA TYR A 122 5.88 6.98 -2.57
C TYR A 122 5.57 6.24 -3.88
N THR A 123 5.48 4.91 -3.85
CA THR A 123 5.17 4.08 -5.03
C THR A 123 3.94 3.19 -4.82
N ILE A 124 3.55 2.96 -3.56
CA ILE A 124 2.47 2.07 -3.16
C ILE A 124 1.54 2.80 -2.18
N PHE A 125 0.23 2.61 -2.33
CA PHE A 125 -0.78 3.12 -1.41
C PHE A 125 -1.83 2.06 -1.06
N LEU A 126 -2.63 2.35 -0.02
CA LEU A 126 -3.77 1.55 0.39
C LEU A 126 -5.07 2.14 -0.16
N HIS A 127 -5.80 1.34 -0.93
CA HIS A 127 -7.12 1.68 -1.47
C HIS A 127 -8.20 1.02 -0.60
N ALA A 128 -8.78 1.79 0.33
CA ALA A 128 -9.78 1.29 1.26
C ALA A 128 -11.19 1.43 0.67
N ASP A 129 -11.60 0.41 -0.07
CA ASP A 129 -12.93 0.26 -0.66
C ASP A 129 -13.93 -0.46 0.26
N GLU A 130 -15.18 -0.61 -0.20
CA GLU A 130 -16.21 -1.31 0.57
C GLU A 130 -15.79 -2.73 0.93
N ARG A 131 -15.11 -3.45 0.03
CA ARG A 131 -14.66 -4.83 0.30
C ARG A 131 -13.67 -4.89 1.45
N SER A 132 -12.75 -3.92 1.51
CA SER A 132 -11.78 -3.79 2.61
C SER A 132 -12.50 -3.54 3.95
N LEU A 133 -13.48 -2.64 3.97
CA LEU A 133 -14.26 -2.31 5.17
C LEU A 133 -15.21 -3.44 5.61
N GLU A 134 -15.77 -4.19 4.67
CA GLU A 134 -16.59 -5.38 5.00
C GLU A 134 -15.73 -6.51 5.56
N SER A 135 -14.49 -6.66 5.07
CA SER A 135 -13.59 -7.73 5.51
C SER A 135 -13.40 -7.70 7.03
N VAL A 136 -13.28 -6.50 7.62
CA VAL A 136 -13.02 -6.33 9.06
C VAL A 136 -14.22 -6.60 9.96
N MET A 137 -15.41 -6.78 9.40
CA MET A 137 -16.64 -6.96 10.20
C MET A 137 -16.95 -8.42 10.52
N ASP A 138 -16.30 -9.37 9.85
CA ASP A 138 -16.56 -10.81 10.01
C ASP A 138 -15.36 -11.52 10.65
N ASP A 139 -15.37 -11.59 11.99
CA ASP A 139 -14.31 -12.22 12.78
C ASP A 139 -14.22 -13.74 12.54
N ALA A 140 -15.28 -14.38 12.04
CA ALA A 140 -15.22 -15.80 11.70
C ALA A 140 -14.41 -15.98 10.41
N LYS A 141 -14.74 -15.21 9.38
CA LYS A 141 -14.00 -15.18 8.11
C LYS A 141 -12.55 -14.71 8.27
N ALA A 142 -12.29 -13.84 9.24
CA ALA A 142 -10.94 -13.39 9.58
C ALA A 142 -10.00 -14.51 10.03
N ARG A 143 -10.55 -15.59 10.59
CA ARG A 143 -9.80 -16.77 11.06
C ARG A 143 -9.54 -17.79 9.94
N GLU A 144 -10.16 -17.59 8.78
CA GLU A 144 -9.92 -18.37 7.56
C GLU A 144 -8.84 -17.69 6.71
N ASP A 145 -8.49 -18.30 5.57
CA ASP A 145 -7.37 -17.84 4.72
C ASP A 145 -7.62 -16.44 4.10
N GLY A 146 -8.87 -16.01 3.97
CA GLY A 146 -9.22 -14.69 3.44
C GLY A 146 -8.82 -13.52 4.34
N GLY A 147 -8.81 -13.71 5.67
CA GLY A 147 -8.41 -12.72 6.66
C GLY A 147 -9.15 -11.37 6.59
N TYR A 148 -8.76 -10.46 7.47
CA TYR A 148 -9.01 -9.03 7.27
C TYR A 148 -8.00 -8.50 6.25
N PHE A 149 -8.46 -7.80 5.21
CA PHE A 149 -7.57 -7.36 4.13
C PHE A 149 -7.77 -5.90 3.74
N CYS A 150 -6.77 -5.37 3.05
CA CYS A 150 -6.84 -4.12 2.32
C CYS A 150 -6.29 -4.31 0.90
N THR A 151 -6.80 -3.53 -0.05
CA THR A 151 -6.21 -3.47 -1.39
C THR A 151 -4.98 -2.57 -1.38
N VAL A 152 -3.82 -3.14 -1.69
CA VAL A 152 -2.55 -2.45 -1.88
C VAL A 152 -2.35 -2.21 -3.38
N VAL A 153 -1.98 -1.00 -3.78
CA VAL A 153 -1.90 -0.59 -5.19
C VAL A 153 -0.52 -0.02 -5.52
N ARG A 154 0.08 -0.47 -6.63
CA ARG A 154 1.24 0.19 -7.25
C ARG A 154 0.75 1.32 -8.12
N ALA A 155 1.01 2.57 -7.69
CA ALA A 155 0.46 3.75 -8.35
C ALA A 155 0.88 3.87 -9.82
N GLY A 156 2.18 3.65 -10.10
CA GLY A 156 2.70 3.71 -11.46
C GLY A 156 2.08 2.67 -12.39
N MET A 157 1.84 1.44 -11.89
CA MET A 157 1.20 0.38 -12.67
C MET A 157 -0.28 0.66 -12.90
N ALA A 158 -1.00 1.18 -11.89
CA ALA A 158 -2.40 1.56 -12.04
C ALA A 158 -2.60 2.65 -13.11
N LEU A 159 -1.68 3.63 -13.19
CA LEU A 159 -1.72 4.67 -14.21
C LEU A 159 -1.31 4.15 -15.60
N ALA A 160 -0.35 3.23 -15.67
CA ALA A 160 0.05 2.59 -16.92
C ALA A 160 -1.07 1.74 -17.51
N ALA A 161 -1.72 0.91 -16.67
CA ALA A 161 -2.88 0.11 -17.03
C ALA A 161 -4.03 0.96 -17.60
N GLU A 162 -4.36 2.08 -16.96
CA GLU A 162 -5.41 2.97 -17.46
C GLU A 162 -5.07 3.57 -18.83
N ARG A 163 -3.83 4.04 -19.00
CA ARG A 163 -3.37 4.58 -20.30
C ARG A 163 -3.39 3.52 -21.39
N GLU A 164 -3.10 2.26 -21.05
CA GLU A 164 -3.17 1.17 -22.02
C GLU A 164 -4.61 0.94 -22.48
N ARG A 165 -5.54 0.88 -21.52
CA ARG A 165 -6.97 0.74 -21.84
C ARG A 165 -7.48 1.89 -22.70
N GLU A 166 -7.12 3.13 -22.37
CA GLU A 166 -7.46 4.30 -23.18
C GLU A 166 -6.93 4.15 -24.63
N ARG A 167 -5.67 3.72 -24.81
CA ARG A 167 -5.09 3.47 -26.14
C ARG A 167 -5.83 2.39 -26.91
N GLN A 168 -6.21 1.30 -26.26
CA GLN A 168 -6.98 0.21 -26.88
C GLN A 168 -8.39 0.66 -27.28
N GLU A 169 -9.07 1.42 -26.43
CA GLU A 169 -10.40 1.97 -26.70
C GLU A 169 -10.39 2.97 -27.87
N GLU A 170 -9.31 3.74 -28.00
CA GLU A 170 -9.08 4.66 -29.13
C GLU A 170 -8.65 3.94 -30.43
N GLY A 171 -8.35 2.64 -30.36
CA GLY A 171 -7.92 1.85 -31.51
C GLY A 171 -6.48 2.16 -31.95
N ASP A 172 -5.59 2.54 -31.02
CA ASP A 172 -4.17 2.74 -31.30
C ASP A 172 -3.53 1.42 -31.76
N GLU A 173 -3.02 1.37 -32.99
CA GLU A 173 -2.33 0.21 -33.56
C GLU A 173 -1.04 -0.18 -32.80
N GLN A 174 -0.53 0.72 -31.95
CA GLN A 174 0.64 0.49 -31.08
C GLN A 174 0.24 0.15 -29.63
N ALA A 175 -1.05 0.01 -29.33
CA ALA A 175 -1.50 -0.54 -28.06
C ALA A 175 -1.01 -1.98 -27.92
N GLU A 176 -0.48 -2.32 -26.74
CA GLU A 176 -0.12 -3.68 -26.41
C GLU A 176 -1.41 -4.46 -26.12
N GLU A 177 -1.56 -5.66 -26.68
CA GLU A 177 -2.62 -6.56 -26.23
C GLU A 177 -2.33 -6.91 -24.77
N LEU A 178 -3.23 -6.49 -23.87
CA LEU A 178 -3.10 -6.79 -22.45
C LEU A 178 -3.12 -8.32 -22.26
N GLU A 179 -2.22 -8.81 -21.41
CA GLU A 179 -2.25 -10.18 -20.90
C GLU A 179 -3.57 -10.44 -20.15
N ASP A 180 -3.82 -11.67 -19.69
CA ASP A 180 -5.07 -12.02 -18.99
C ASP A 180 -5.42 -10.96 -17.92
N GLU A 181 -6.67 -10.46 -17.89
CA GLU A 181 -7.10 -9.35 -17.01
C GLU A 181 -6.71 -9.57 -15.53
N GLU A 182 -6.65 -10.84 -15.10
CA GLU A 182 -6.24 -11.21 -13.75
C GLU A 182 -4.74 -10.94 -13.51
N GLU A 183 -3.87 -11.23 -14.48
CA GLU A 183 -2.42 -10.99 -14.41
C GLU A 183 -2.10 -9.50 -14.37
N GLU A 184 -2.75 -8.70 -15.23
CA GLU A 184 -2.65 -7.23 -15.19
C GLU A 184 -3.10 -6.69 -13.81
N LEU A 185 -4.19 -7.22 -13.27
CA LEU A 185 -4.68 -6.82 -11.96
C LEU A 185 -3.72 -7.20 -10.83
N LEU A 186 -2.98 -8.32 -10.93
CA LEU A 186 -1.96 -8.71 -9.95
C LEU A 186 -0.75 -7.76 -9.99
N ASP A 187 -0.38 -7.26 -11.17
CA ASP A 187 0.69 -6.29 -11.33
C ASP A 187 0.33 -4.91 -10.77
N VAL A 188 -0.96 -4.55 -10.87
CA VAL A 188 -1.49 -3.28 -10.38
C VAL A 188 -1.77 -3.31 -8.88
N ARG A 189 -2.38 -4.39 -8.36
CA ARG A 189 -2.85 -4.46 -6.98
C ARG A 189 -2.76 -5.85 -6.37
N LYS A 190 -2.69 -5.89 -5.04
CA LYS A 190 -2.79 -7.12 -4.25
C LYS A 190 -3.69 -6.89 -3.05
N ARG A 191 -4.56 -7.85 -2.72
CA ARG A 191 -5.25 -7.84 -1.42
C ARG A 191 -4.28 -8.39 -0.39
N VAL A 192 -3.97 -7.61 0.64
CA VAL A 192 -2.99 -7.99 1.66
C VAL A 192 -3.68 -8.01 3.01
N LYS A 193 -3.41 -9.05 3.80
CA LYS A 193 -3.92 -9.15 5.17
C LYS A 193 -3.39 -7.98 6.01
N ILE A 194 -4.25 -7.35 6.81
CA ILE A 194 -3.89 -6.12 7.51
C ILE A 194 -2.74 -6.30 8.51
N ASP A 195 -2.62 -7.50 9.09
CA ASP A 195 -1.53 -7.88 10.01
C ASP A 195 -0.19 -8.11 9.29
N LYS A 196 -0.20 -8.20 7.96
CA LYS A 196 0.98 -8.36 7.10
C LYS A 196 1.50 -7.06 6.51
N LEU A 197 0.85 -5.91 6.74
CA LEU A 197 1.24 -4.64 6.11
C LEU A 197 2.69 -4.21 6.43
N VAL A 198 3.17 -4.47 7.65
CA VAL A 198 4.58 -4.17 8.01
C VAL A 198 5.56 -5.08 7.27
N LEU A 199 5.24 -6.37 7.18
CA LEU A 199 6.04 -7.35 6.44
C LEU A 199 6.08 -7.01 4.96
N LEU A 200 4.92 -6.70 4.37
CA LEU A 200 4.80 -6.22 3.00
C LEU A 200 5.70 -5.00 2.78
N TYR A 201 5.63 -3.99 3.65
CA TYR A 201 6.40 -2.76 3.48
C TYR A 201 7.90 -3.07 3.40
N ALA A 202 8.40 -3.93 4.28
CA ALA A 202 9.81 -4.35 4.26
C ALA A 202 10.15 -5.17 3.01
N PHE A 203 9.25 -6.07 2.60
CA PHE A 203 9.42 -6.92 1.43
C PHE A 203 9.58 -6.08 0.15
N VAL A 204 8.68 -5.12 -0.05
CA VAL A 204 8.64 -4.27 -1.26
C VAL A 204 9.59 -3.07 -1.22
N LEU A 205 10.53 -3.03 -0.27
CA LEU A 205 11.67 -2.10 -0.31
C LEU A 205 12.49 -2.29 -1.59
N ASP A 206 12.54 -3.51 -2.12
CA ASP A 206 12.89 -3.78 -3.52
C ASP A 206 11.60 -3.96 -4.32
N THR A 207 11.31 -3.05 -5.23
CA THR A 207 10.07 -3.04 -6.02
C THR A 207 9.92 -4.27 -6.92
N ASN A 208 11.03 -4.95 -7.28
CA ASN A 208 10.97 -6.18 -8.06
C ASN A 208 10.39 -7.36 -7.26
N THR A 209 10.40 -7.28 -5.93
CA THR A 209 9.82 -8.34 -5.09
C THR A 209 8.30 -8.41 -5.21
N TRP A 210 7.64 -7.35 -5.69
CA TRP A 210 6.19 -7.34 -5.93
C TRP A 210 5.73 -8.52 -6.79
N TYR A 211 6.52 -8.87 -7.81
CA TYR A 211 6.25 -9.97 -8.74
C TYR A 211 6.49 -11.35 -8.14
N ASN A 212 7.14 -11.42 -6.96
CA ASN A 212 7.41 -12.66 -6.24
C ASN A 212 6.39 -12.92 -5.11
N ILE A 213 5.42 -12.01 -4.91
CA ILE A 213 4.37 -12.21 -3.91
C ILE A 213 3.37 -13.21 -4.47
N TYR A 214 3.32 -14.39 -3.85
CA TYR A 214 2.35 -15.42 -4.16
C TYR A 214 0.95 -14.98 -3.74
N VAL A 215 -0.06 -15.33 -4.53
CA VAL A 215 -1.46 -15.01 -4.25
C VAL A 215 -2.26 -16.31 -4.20
N GLU A 216 -2.90 -16.56 -3.06
CA GLU A 216 -3.75 -17.71 -2.78
C GLU A 216 -5.17 -17.21 -2.46
N ASP A 217 -6.19 -17.75 -3.12
CA ASP A 217 -7.59 -17.29 -3.01
C ASP A 217 -7.77 -15.76 -3.21
N GLY A 218 -6.87 -15.20 -4.03
CA GLY A 218 -6.81 -13.79 -4.37
C GLY A 218 -6.33 -12.89 -3.22
N VAL A 219 -5.70 -13.43 -2.17
CA VAL A 219 -5.02 -12.71 -1.09
C VAL A 219 -3.52 -13.02 -1.16
N ALA A 220 -2.70 -11.99 -0.98
CA ALA A 220 -1.25 -12.10 -0.99
C ALA A 220 -0.74 -12.82 0.26
N GLU A 221 0.12 -13.81 0.04
CA GLU A 221 0.82 -14.56 1.08
C GLU A 221 2.23 -13.99 1.27
N ILE A 222 2.49 -13.47 2.47
CA ILE A 222 3.70 -12.72 2.88
C ILE A 222 4.19 -13.21 4.24
#